data_AF-A0A822YBE2-F1
#
_entry.id   AF-A0A822YBE2-F1
#
_cell.length_a   1.000
_cell.length_b   1.000
_cell.length_c   1.000
_cell.angle_alpha   90.00
_cell.angle_beta   90.00
_cell.angle_gamma   90.00
#
_symmetry.space_group_name_H-M   'P 1'
#
loop_
_entity.id
_entity.type
_entity.pdbx_description
1 polymer ?
#
loop_
_entity_poly.entity_id
_entity_poly.type
_entity_poly.pdbx_seq_one_letter_code
_entity_poly.pdbx_strand_id
1 'polypeptide(L)'
;MMHMTFYWGKNVTILFDSWNTDSWASYSLTLLLCFLVSVVYQSMEDRRLRLKLFAAGKKPLVVSSQNMHTALLNPGFVASSRWRKSAKFLVAVMFGINSAVGYMLMLAVMSFNGGVFIAVVLGLSVGYLVFRSDDEELSVVENPCA
;
A
#
# COMPACT_ATOMS: atom_id res chain seq x y z
N MET A 1 23.56 -21.10 -0.12
CA MET A 1 23.45 -21.43 -1.55
C MET A 1 22.28 -20.63 -2.10
N MET A 2 22.44 -19.93 -3.23
CA MET A 2 21.35 -19.15 -3.83
C MET A 2 20.33 -20.11 -4.43
N HIS A 3 19.17 -20.24 -3.79
CA HIS A 3 18.06 -21.02 -4.32
C HIS A 3 17.37 -20.22 -5.42
N MET A 4 17.32 -20.77 -6.64
CA MET A 4 16.59 -20.21 -7.78
C MET A 4 15.15 -20.74 -7.86
N THR A 5 14.73 -21.49 -6.85
CA THR A 5 13.42 -22.12 -6.71
C THR A 5 12.89 -21.85 -5.30
N PHE A 6 11.57 -21.89 -5.14
CA PHE A 6 10.96 -21.73 -3.82
C PHE A 6 11.51 -22.76 -2.83
N TYR A 7 12.02 -22.27 -1.70
CA TYR A 7 12.49 -23.12 -0.61
C TYR A 7 11.77 -22.81 0.69
N TRP A 8 11.73 -23.82 1.56
CA TRP A 8 11.13 -23.76 2.89
C TRP A 8 12.24 -23.92 3.91
N GLY A 9 12.70 -22.81 4.48
CA GLY A 9 13.80 -22.80 5.44
C GLY A 9 13.76 -21.56 6.32
N LYS A 10 14.25 -21.70 7.55
CA LYS A 10 14.28 -20.63 8.55
C LYS A 10 15.44 -19.66 8.37
N ASN A 11 16.56 -20.12 7.80
CA ASN A 11 17.76 -19.31 7.61
C ASN A 11 17.58 -18.43 6.37
N VAL A 12 17.17 -17.18 6.57
CA VAL A 12 16.94 -16.21 5.50
C VAL A 12 17.64 -14.92 5.88
N THR A 13 18.41 -14.38 4.93
CA THR A 13 18.97 -13.03 5.05
C THR A 13 18.08 -12.10 4.24
N ILE A 14 17.27 -11.27 4.91
CA ILE A 14 16.35 -10.35 4.23
C ILE A 14 17.01 -8.96 4.10
N LEU A 15 17.26 -8.56 2.85
CA LEU A 15 17.59 -7.19 2.42
C LEU A 15 18.95 -6.62 2.87
N PHE A 16 19.38 -6.90 4.09
CA PHE A 16 20.64 -6.49 4.66
C PHE A 16 21.33 -7.70 5.30
N ASP A 17 22.65 -7.80 5.18
CA ASP A 17 23.45 -8.87 5.80
C ASP A 17 23.28 -8.95 7.33
N SER A 18 22.81 -7.86 7.95
CA SER A 18 22.57 -7.78 9.40
C SER A 18 21.27 -8.45 9.86
N TRP A 19 20.34 -8.80 8.95
CA TRP A 19 19.07 -9.44 9.31
C TRP A 19 19.11 -10.92 8.98
N ASN A 20 19.76 -11.71 9.83
CA ASN A 20 19.79 -13.17 9.72
C ASN A 20 18.83 -13.84 10.69
N THR A 21 17.98 -14.73 10.19
CA THR A 21 17.07 -15.55 11.00
C THR A 21 17.65 -16.93 11.32
N ASP A 22 18.49 -17.00 12.35
CA ASP A 22 19.07 -18.29 12.78
C ASP A 22 18.10 -19.14 13.65
N SER A 23 17.01 -18.56 14.15
CA SER A 23 16.05 -19.22 15.06
C SER A 23 14.62 -19.21 14.50
N TRP A 24 13.78 -20.13 14.97
CA TRP A 24 12.35 -20.15 14.61
C TRP A 24 11.63 -18.87 15.04
N ALA A 25 11.98 -18.32 16.21
CA ALA A 25 11.39 -17.07 16.71
C ALA A 25 11.74 -15.87 15.82
N SER A 26 13.01 -15.74 15.42
CA SER A 26 13.43 -14.65 14.53
C SER A 26 12.84 -14.80 13.13
N TYR A 27 12.67 -16.03 12.64
CA TYR A 27 11.95 -16.30 11.40
C TYR A 27 10.49 -15.88 11.49
N SER A 28 9.75 -16.29 12.52
CA SER A 28 8.35 -15.89 12.72
C SER A 28 8.19 -14.37 12.88
N LEU A 29 9.10 -13.71 13.60
CA LEU A 29 9.11 -12.25 13.72
C LEU A 29 9.29 -11.57 12.37
N THR A 30 10.19 -12.11 11.54
CA THR A 30 10.44 -11.61 10.19
C THR A 30 9.23 -11.78 9.28
N LEU A 31 8.54 -12.93 9.35
CA LEU A 31 7.29 -13.13 8.62
C LEU A 31 6.20 -12.13 9.06
N LEU A 32 6.05 -11.93 10.37
CA LEU A 32 5.09 -10.97 10.93
C LEU A 32 5.43 -9.54 10.50
N LEU A 33 6.71 -9.18 10.47
CA LEU A 33 7.15 -7.87 10.01
C LEU A 33 6.92 -7.69 8.51
N CYS A 34 7.23 -8.67 7.67
CA CYS A 34 6.90 -8.63 6.24
C CYS A 34 5.40 -8.45 6.03
N PHE A 35 4.57 -9.22 6.75
CA PHE A 35 3.11 -9.08 6.71
C PHE A 35 2.64 -7.67 7.10
N LEU A 36 3.13 -7.12 8.21
CA LEU A 36 2.78 -5.77 8.66
C LEU A 36 3.22 -4.71 7.65
N VAL A 37 4.43 -4.82 7.09
CA VAL A 37 4.94 -3.90 6.07
C VAL A 37 4.08 -3.97 4.80
N SER A 38 3.61 -5.15 4.39
CA SER A 38 2.67 -5.30 3.27
C SER A 38 1.32 -4.65 3.53
N VAL A 39 0.74 -4.82 4.73
CA VAL A 39 -0.51 -4.15 5.11
C VAL A 39 -0.34 -2.63 5.08
N VAL A 40 0.75 -2.12 5.66
CA VAL A 40 1.06 -0.68 5.68
C VAL A 40 1.28 -0.15 4.26
N TYR A 41 1.96 -0.90 3.39
CA TYR A 41 2.15 -0.52 1.98
C TYR A 41 0.81 -0.30 1.29
N GLN A 42 -0.12 -1.26 1.40
CA GLN A 42 -1.46 -1.13 0.82
C GLN A 42 -2.22 0.06 1.43
N SER A 43 -2.13 0.24 2.75
CA SER A 43 -2.71 1.39 3.47
C SER A 43 -2.23 2.72 2.91
N MET A 44 -0.93 2.82 2.62
CA MET A 44 -0.30 4.04 2.10
C MET A 44 -0.74 4.33 0.67
N GLU A 45 -0.89 3.29 -0.15
CA GLU A 45 -1.37 3.42 -1.51
C GLU A 45 -2.83 3.93 -1.55
N ASP A 46 -3.71 3.36 -0.73
CA ASP A 46 -5.11 3.77 -0.63
C ASP A 46 -5.25 5.19 -0.07
N ARG A 47 -4.47 5.53 0.98
CA ARG A 47 -4.44 6.89 1.52
C ARG A 47 -3.91 7.89 0.50
N ARG A 48 -2.93 7.53 -0.33
CA ARG A 48 -2.42 8.41 -1.39
C ARG A 48 -3.49 8.67 -2.46
N LEU A 49 -4.29 7.67 -2.81
CA LEU A 49 -5.44 7.84 -3.71
C LEU A 49 -6.49 8.76 -3.08
N ARG A 50 -6.87 8.52 -1.82
CA ARG A 50 -7.81 9.39 -1.08
C ARG A 50 -7.30 10.83 -0.97
N LEU A 51 -6.02 11.04 -0.65
CA LEU A 51 -5.43 12.39 -0.56
C LEU A 51 -5.47 13.13 -1.91
N LYS A 52 -5.26 12.45 -3.03
CA LYS A 52 -5.42 13.04 -4.37
C LYS A 52 -6.88 13.39 -4.65
N LEU A 53 -7.83 12.55 -4.25
CA LEU A 53 -9.27 12.82 -4.39
C LEU A 53 -9.72 14.00 -3.51
N PHE A 54 -9.29 14.05 -2.25
CA PHE A 54 -9.54 15.17 -1.33
C PHE A 54 -8.89 16.47 -1.82
N ALA A 55 -7.65 16.42 -2.31
CA ALA A 55 -6.98 17.57 -2.91
C ALA A 55 -7.67 18.04 -4.20
N ALA A 56 -8.35 17.14 -4.93
CA ALA A 56 -9.18 17.45 -6.08
C ALA A 56 -10.62 17.86 -5.71
N GLY A 57 -10.98 17.83 -4.42
CA GLY A 57 -12.29 18.27 -3.89
C GLY A 57 -13.49 17.37 -4.25
N LYS A 58 -13.26 16.14 -4.71
CA LYS A 58 -14.35 15.21 -5.10
C LYS A 58 -14.52 14.11 -4.05
N LYS A 59 -15.74 13.95 -3.52
CA LYS A 59 -16.15 12.75 -2.76
C LYS A 59 -16.08 11.52 -3.69
N PRO A 60 -15.88 10.29 -3.18
CA PRO A 60 -15.80 9.10 -4.03
C PRO A 60 -17.19 8.77 -4.56
N LEU A 61 -17.58 9.45 -5.64
CA LEU A 61 -18.63 8.95 -6.52
C LEU A 61 -17.97 7.86 -7.33
N VAL A 62 -18.38 6.61 -7.07
CA VAL A 62 -18.29 5.44 -7.96
C VAL A 62 -17.51 5.76 -9.23
N VAL A 63 -16.27 5.28 -9.32
CA VAL A 63 -15.51 5.27 -10.57
C VAL A 63 -16.20 4.26 -11.50
N SER A 64 -17.34 4.65 -12.05
CA SER A 64 -17.86 4.07 -13.26
C SER A 64 -16.97 4.62 -14.37
N SER A 65 -16.25 3.70 -15.00
CA SER A 65 -15.42 3.93 -16.17
C SER A 65 -16.24 4.66 -17.24
N GLN A 66 -16.12 5.99 -17.35
CA GLN A 66 -16.35 6.72 -18.60
C GLN A 66 -15.86 8.17 -18.53
N ASN A 67 -14.99 8.50 -19.49
CA ASN A 67 -14.72 9.82 -20.05
C ASN A 67 -13.64 10.70 -19.40
N MET A 68 -12.43 10.50 -19.95
CA MET A 68 -11.16 11.19 -19.73
C MET A 68 -11.14 12.70 -20.12
N HIS A 69 -12.28 13.33 -20.42
CA HIS A 69 -12.34 14.69 -20.97
C HIS A 69 -12.83 15.78 -20.01
N THR A 70 -13.26 15.47 -18.79
CA THR A 70 -13.80 16.47 -17.83
C THR A 70 -12.82 16.90 -16.74
N ALA A 71 -11.54 16.52 -16.82
CA ALA A 71 -10.50 16.91 -15.85
C ALA A 71 -9.86 18.28 -16.11
N LEU A 72 -10.13 18.92 -17.26
CA LEU A 72 -9.45 20.16 -17.66
C LEU A 72 -10.19 21.46 -17.28
N LEU A 73 -11.37 21.39 -16.67
CA LEU A 73 -12.19 22.57 -16.35
C LEU A 73 -12.67 22.62 -14.89
N ASN A 74 -11.85 22.22 -13.92
CA ASN A 74 -12.12 22.59 -12.53
C ASN A 74 -11.05 23.55 -11.99
N PRO A 75 -11.21 24.88 -12.19
CA PRO A 75 -10.42 25.88 -11.47
C PRO A 75 -10.99 26.01 -10.05
N GLY A 76 -10.83 24.95 -9.25
CA GLY A 76 -11.23 24.91 -7.84
C GLY A 76 -10.27 25.67 -6.93
N PHE A 77 -10.36 27.00 -7.01
CA PHE A 77 -10.34 27.94 -5.89
C PHE A 77 -9.21 27.84 -4.83
N VAL A 78 -8.19 28.69 -5.01
CA VAL A 78 -7.53 29.51 -3.97
C VAL A 78 -7.34 28.93 -2.54
N ALA A 79 -6.60 27.82 -2.37
CA ALA A 79 -5.99 27.50 -1.06
C ALA A 79 -4.66 28.27 -0.89
N SER A 80 -4.56 29.24 0.01
CA SER A 80 -3.33 29.95 0.44
C SER A 80 -2.00 29.45 -0.18
N SER A 81 -1.37 30.30 -1.02
CA SER A 81 -0.13 30.05 -1.79
C SER A 81 0.99 29.38 -0.99
N ARG A 82 1.07 29.62 0.33
CA ARG A 82 2.09 29.06 1.23
C ARG A 82 1.79 27.61 1.64
N TRP A 83 0.52 27.26 1.87
CA TRP A 83 0.10 25.92 2.30
C TRP A 83 0.09 24.92 1.13
N ARG A 84 -0.21 25.38 -0.09
CA ARG A 84 -0.13 24.56 -1.31
C ARG A 84 1.28 24.06 -1.63
N LYS A 85 2.35 24.82 -1.28
CA LYS A 85 3.74 24.38 -1.51
C LYS A 85 4.15 23.26 -0.54
N SER A 86 3.87 23.43 0.75
CA SER A 86 4.17 22.41 1.78
C SER A 86 3.35 21.13 1.58
N ALA A 87 2.09 21.24 1.17
CA ALA A 87 1.25 20.08 0.84
C ALA A 87 1.78 19.31 -0.39
N LYS A 88 2.25 20.01 -1.43
CA LYS A 88 2.88 19.37 -2.60
C LYS A 88 4.16 18.63 -2.23
N PHE A 89 5.00 19.22 -1.39
CA PHE A 89 6.21 18.57 -0.89
C PHE A 89 5.88 17.33 -0.05
N LEU A 90 4.92 17.43 0.89
CA LEU A 90 4.50 16.29 1.70
C LEU A 90 3.97 15.13 0.86
N VAL A 91 3.17 15.41 -0.18
CA VAL A 91 2.68 14.39 -1.11
C VAL A 91 3.82 13.73 -1.89
N ALA A 92 4.84 14.49 -2.28
CA ALA A 92 6.03 13.96 -2.95
C ALA A 92 6.87 13.06 -2.01
N VAL A 93 7.05 13.47 -0.75
CA VAL A 93 7.74 12.65 0.26
C VAL A 93 6.96 11.37 0.54
N MET A 94 5.64 11.45 0.72
CA MET A 94 4.79 10.27 0.88
C MET A 94 4.88 9.33 -0.32
N PHE A 95 4.96 9.87 -1.54
CA PHE A 95 5.19 9.05 -2.73
C PHE A 95 6.54 8.34 -2.69
N GLY A 96 7.62 9.06 -2.34
CA GLY A 96 8.95 8.48 -2.22
C GLY A 96 9.00 7.33 -1.21
N ILE A 97 8.39 7.52 -0.03
CA ILE A 97 8.31 6.47 1.01
C ILE A 97 7.51 5.28 0.48
N ASN A 98 6.35 5.50 -0.16
CA ASN A 98 5.54 4.43 -0.74
C ASN A 98 6.32 3.62 -1.78
N SER A 99 7.02 4.30 -2.70
CA SER A 99 7.86 3.60 -3.70
C SER A 99 9.00 2.82 -3.04
N ALA A 100 9.65 3.38 -2.01
CA ALA A 100 10.73 2.70 -1.32
C ALA A 100 10.24 1.41 -0.64
N VAL A 101 9.09 1.44 0.04
CA VAL A 101 8.50 0.25 0.68
C VAL A 101 8.11 -0.80 -0.37
N GLY A 102 7.53 -0.38 -1.50
CA GLY A 102 7.19 -1.30 -2.60
C GLY A 102 8.42 -2.01 -3.17
N TYR A 103 9.53 -1.29 -3.38
CA TYR A 103 10.79 -1.90 -3.81
C TYR A 103 11.40 -2.80 -2.74
N MET A 104 11.30 -2.45 -1.45
CA MET A 104 11.75 -3.34 -0.37
C MET A 104 10.95 -4.66 -0.34
N LEU A 105 9.62 -4.60 -0.53
CA LEU A 105 8.78 -5.80 -0.62
C LEU A 105 9.13 -6.66 -1.85
N MET A 106 9.38 -6.03 -2.99
CA MET A 106 9.82 -6.74 -4.20
C MET A 106 11.14 -7.46 -3.97
N LEU A 107 12.12 -6.80 -3.36
CA LEU A 107 13.40 -7.41 -2.99
C LEU A 107 13.22 -8.54 -1.97
N ALA A 108 12.31 -8.39 -1.00
CA ALA A 108 12.00 -9.45 -0.03
C ALA A 108 11.40 -10.69 -0.71
N VAL A 109 10.50 -10.51 -1.69
CA VAL A 109 9.90 -11.62 -2.46
C VAL A 109 10.94 -12.31 -3.35
N MET A 110 11.92 -11.57 -3.88
CA MET A 110 13.05 -12.12 -4.62
C MET A 110 13.97 -13.02 -3.78
N SER A 111 13.75 -13.14 -2.46
CA SER A 111 14.45 -14.11 -1.61
C SER A 111 14.05 -15.57 -1.88
N PHE A 112 13.01 -15.83 -2.69
CA PHE A 112 12.47 -17.16 -2.99
C PHE A 112 12.09 -18.01 -1.76
N ASN A 113 11.93 -17.39 -0.59
CA ASN A 113 11.43 -18.08 0.59
C ASN A 113 9.91 -18.21 0.54
N GLY A 114 9.39 -19.44 0.64
CA GLY A 114 7.95 -19.70 0.56
C GLY A 114 7.15 -18.99 1.65
N GLY A 115 7.65 -18.96 2.89
CA GLY A 115 6.95 -18.30 4.00
C GLY A 115 6.90 -16.78 3.83
N VAL A 116 7.99 -16.15 3.40
CA VAL A 116 8.04 -14.70 3.14
C VAL A 116 7.07 -14.33 2.02
N PHE A 117 7.06 -15.11 0.93
CA PHE A 117 6.13 -14.90 -0.18
C PHE A 117 4.67 -14.96 0.28
N ILE A 118 4.30 -16.00 1.04
CA ILE A 118 2.94 -16.15 1.57
C ILE A 118 2.58 -15.00 2.52
N ALA A 119 3.48 -14.63 3.43
CA ALA A 119 3.26 -13.53 4.37
C ALA A 119 3.00 -12.20 3.64
N VAL A 120 3.76 -11.91 2.58
CA VAL A 120 3.58 -10.70 1.76
C VAL A 120 2.25 -10.74 1.01
N VAL A 121 1.91 -11.84 0.33
CA VAL A 121 0.65 -11.97 -0.42
C VAL A 121 -0.57 -11.87 0.52
N LEU A 122 -0.53 -12.54 1.67
CA LEU A 122 -1.58 -12.43 2.68
C LEU A 122 -1.67 -11.02 3.26
N GLY A 123 -0.54 -10.36 3.53
CA GLY A 123 -0.51 -8.99 4.02
C GLY A 123 -1.09 -7.99 3.03
N LEU A 124 -0.78 -8.12 1.74
CA LEU A 124 -1.37 -7.29 0.68
C LEU A 124 -2.88 -7.55 0.55
N SER A 125 -3.30 -8.82 0.63
CA SER A 125 -4.71 -9.20 0.55
C SER A 125 -5.51 -8.67 1.75
N VAL A 126 -5.00 -8.84 2.98
CA VAL A 126 -5.60 -8.30 4.20
C VAL A 126 -5.61 -6.77 4.16
N GLY A 127 -4.50 -6.15 3.75
CA GLY A 127 -4.44 -4.70 3.54
C GLY A 127 -5.54 -4.23 2.60
N TYR A 128 -5.70 -4.89 1.46
CA TYR A 128 -6.75 -4.52 0.50
C TYR A 128 -8.14 -4.66 1.10
N LEU A 129 -8.42 -5.76 1.82
CA LEU A 129 -9.72 -5.99 2.44
C LEU A 129 -10.05 -4.92 3.48
N VAL A 130 -9.12 -4.60 4.39
CA VAL A 130 -9.36 -3.65 5.49
C VAL A 130 -9.73 -2.26 4.99
N PHE A 131 -9.07 -1.76 3.93
CA PHE A 131 -9.34 -0.41 3.41
C PHE A 131 -10.46 -0.35 2.37
N ARG A 132 -10.82 -1.49 1.77
CA ARG A 132 -11.92 -1.61 0.81
C ARG A 132 -13.26 -1.85 1.51
N SER A 133 -13.28 -2.55 2.65
CA SER A 133 -14.51 -2.82 3.43
C SER A 133 -15.16 -1.56 3.99
N ASP A 134 -14.38 -0.51 4.29
CA ASP A 134 -14.91 0.79 4.73
C ASP A 134 -15.76 1.49 3.65
N ASP A 135 -15.56 1.17 2.36
CA ASP A 135 -16.34 1.76 1.27
C ASP A 135 -17.61 0.94 0.94
N GLU A 136 -17.69 -0.33 1.33
CA GLU A 136 -18.84 -1.20 1.02
C GLU A 136 -20.00 -1.00 2.02
N GLU A 137 -19.68 -0.84 3.32
CA GLU A 137 -20.69 -0.59 4.37
C GLU A 137 -21.43 0.75 4.16
N LEU A 138 -20.78 1.75 3.56
CA LEU A 138 -21.40 3.02 3.21
C LEU A 138 -22.33 2.95 1.98
N SER A 139 -22.27 1.86 1.20
CA SER A 139 -23.05 1.72 -0.05
C SER A 139 -24.29 0.83 0.06
N VAL A 140 -24.37 -0.04 1.08
CA VAL A 140 -25.53 -0.94 1.28
C VAL A 140 -26.66 -0.27 2.06
N VAL A 141 -26.38 0.79 2.82
CA VAL A 141 -27.39 1.50 3.64
C VAL A 141 -28.25 2.47 2.82
N GLU A 142 -27.87 2.87 1.61
CA GLU A 142 -28.54 3.96 0.88
C GLU A 142 -29.64 3.55 -0.12
N ASN A 143 -30.02 2.28 -0.26
CA ASN A 143 -31.19 1.93 -1.09
C ASN A 143 -32.12 0.82 -0.54
N PRO A 144 -32.93 1.12 0.49
CA PRO A 144 -34.18 0.41 0.71
C PRO A 144 -35.33 0.90 -0.19
N CYS A 145 -35.20 2.07 -0.83
CA CYS A 145 -36.25 2.69 -1.65
C CYS A 145 -35.67 3.51 -2.83
N ALA A 146 -35.31 2.85 -3.93
CA ALA A 146 -35.24 3.47 -5.26
C ALA A 146 -35.72 2.45 -6.31
#